data_AF-B4JU85-F1
#
_entry.id   AF-B4JU85-F1
#
_cell.length_a   1.000
_cell.length_b   1.000
_cell.length_c   1.000
_cell.angle_alpha   90.00
_cell.angle_beta   90.00
_cell.angle_gamma   90.00
#
_symmetry.space_group_name_H-M   'P 1'
#
loop_
_entity.id
_entity.type
_entity.pdbx_description
1 polymer ?
#
loop_
_entity_poly.entity_id
_entity_poly.type
_entity_poly.pdbx_seq_one_letter_code
_entity_poly.pdbx_strand_id
1 'polypeptide(L)'
;MHISYILLLACVLGLAQAGTWRKSQDSSLNDEESRASWTHKQSDMWPRDVADFPEANLLIHKVEKRLERVHNNDQLKSQVVDYVVNQLRQCKTGNEMDEHCVKRSIGYAMSFINRHQYE
;
A
#
# COMPACT_ATOMS: atom_id res chain seq x y z
N MET A 1 52.28 -9.05 19.47
CA MET A 1 51.08 -9.73 18.91
C MET A 1 49.76 -9.20 19.48
N HIS A 2 49.68 -7.97 20.01
CA HIS A 2 48.42 -7.39 20.55
C HIS A 2 47.82 -6.29 19.67
N ILE A 3 48.59 -5.69 18.78
CA ILE A 3 48.16 -4.55 17.95
C ILE A 3 47.22 -5.01 16.81
N SER A 4 47.44 -6.22 16.28
CA SER A 4 46.63 -6.79 15.20
C SER A 4 45.20 -7.15 15.63
N TYR A 5 44.97 -7.46 16.91
CA TYR A 5 43.64 -7.80 17.45
C TYR A 5 42.74 -6.56 17.57
N ILE A 6 43.33 -5.41 17.91
CA ILE A 6 42.59 -4.15 18.09
C ILE A 6 42.11 -3.62 16.72
N LEU A 7 42.93 -3.77 15.67
CA LEU A 7 42.58 -3.40 14.30
C LEU A 7 41.46 -4.28 13.71
N LEU A 8 41.46 -5.58 14.01
CA LEU A 8 40.39 -6.48 13.57
C LEU A 8 39.06 -6.18 14.27
N LEU A 9 39.07 -5.83 15.56
CA LEU A 9 37.87 -5.45 16.31
C LEU A 9 37.20 -4.18 15.77
N ALA A 10 37.97 -3.19 15.33
CA ALA A 10 37.44 -1.94 14.78
C ALA A 10 36.72 -2.13 13.44
N CYS A 11 37.15 -3.08 12.59
CA CYS A 11 36.52 -3.34 11.30
C CYS A 11 35.13 -3.98 11.41
N VAL A 12 34.83 -4.72 12.48
CA VAL A 12 33.49 -5.33 12.68
C VAL A 12 32.48 -4.34 13.24
N LEU A 13 32.93 -3.37 14.04
CA LEU A 13 32.07 -2.34 14.64
C LEU A 13 31.58 -1.29 13.61
N GLY A 14 32.31 -1.10 12.50
CA GLY A 14 31.90 -0.18 11.43
C GLY A 14 30.75 -0.70 10.55
N LEU A 15 30.65 -2.02 10.34
CA LEU A 15 29.57 -2.59 9.50
C LEU A 15 28.22 -2.71 10.23
N ALA A 16 28.18 -2.62 11.56
CA ALA A 16 26.93 -2.65 12.32
C ALA A 16 26.17 -1.31 12.31
N GLN A 17 26.83 -0.19 11.97
CA GLN A 17 26.22 1.15 11.96
C GLN A 17 25.67 1.61 10.60
N ALA A 18 25.87 0.84 9.52
CA ALA A 18 25.24 1.13 8.22
C ALA A 18 23.78 0.61 8.12
N GLY A 19 23.30 -0.14 9.12
CA GLY A 19 21.95 -0.72 9.13
C GLY A 19 20.90 0.06 9.92
N THR A 20 21.28 1.06 10.74
CA THR A 20 20.33 1.78 11.60
C THR A 20 19.98 3.18 11.10
N TRP A 21 20.58 3.63 9.99
CA TRP A 21 20.23 4.88 9.32
C TRP A 21 19.08 4.70 8.32
N ARG A 22 17.94 4.23 8.80
CA ARG A 22 16.65 4.72 8.30
C ARG A 22 15.93 5.39 9.46
N LYS A 23 16.45 6.58 9.75
CA LYS A 23 15.69 7.79 10.08
C LYS A 23 14.23 7.48 10.43
N SER A 24 14.03 7.30 11.73
CA SER A 24 12.82 7.63 12.48
C SER A 24 12.32 9.02 12.06
N GLN A 25 11.59 9.04 10.95
CA GLN A 25 10.72 10.12 10.50
C GLN A 25 9.52 9.45 9.84
N ASP A 26 8.63 8.92 10.68
CA ASP A 26 7.20 9.10 10.49
C ASP A 26 6.65 9.47 11.87
N SER A 27 6.98 10.69 12.24
CA SER A 27 6.24 11.49 13.21
C SER A 27 4.75 11.45 12.85
N SER A 28 3.94 10.97 13.78
CA SER A 28 2.55 11.41 13.97
C SER A 28 1.65 11.25 12.75
N LEU A 29 1.31 10.01 12.39
CA LEU A 29 -0.03 9.80 11.84
C LEU A 29 -0.92 9.52 13.04
N ASN A 30 -1.70 10.53 13.39
CA ASN A 30 -2.83 10.41 14.30
C ASN A 30 -3.69 9.22 13.85
N ASP A 31 -3.53 8.06 14.48
CA ASP A 31 -4.44 6.91 14.38
C ASP A 31 -5.79 7.18 15.08
N GLU A 32 -6.08 8.45 15.42
CA GLU A 32 -7.21 8.90 16.21
C GLU A 32 -7.97 10.07 15.57
N GLU A 33 -7.78 10.34 14.26
CA GLU A 33 -8.59 11.35 13.57
C GLU A 33 -8.98 10.90 12.17
N SER A 34 -9.74 9.81 12.10
CA SER A 34 -10.72 9.55 11.05
C SER A 34 -11.42 8.21 11.26
N ARG A 35 -12.29 8.12 12.29
CA ARG A 35 -13.62 7.52 12.06
C ARG A 35 -14.41 8.41 11.08
N ALA A 36 -13.77 8.79 9.99
CA ALA A 36 -14.37 9.57 8.95
C ALA A 36 -15.54 8.72 8.48
N SER A 37 -16.69 9.36 8.57
CA SER A 37 -17.96 8.95 8.05
C SER A 37 -17.85 8.77 6.53
N TRP A 38 -17.08 7.78 6.09
CA TRP A 38 -16.98 7.30 4.71
C TRP A 38 -18.14 6.37 4.38
N THR A 39 -19.25 6.50 5.11
CA THR A 39 -20.54 5.96 4.72
C THR A 39 -20.91 6.56 3.36
N HIS A 40 -20.54 5.82 2.33
CA HIS A 40 -21.34 5.66 1.13
C HIS A 40 -21.42 6.88 0.20
N LYS A 41 -20.28 7.48 -0.17
CA LYS A 41 -20.24 8.07 -1.53
C LYS A 41 -20.04 6.91 -2.50
N GLN A 42 -21.15 6.30 -2.91
CA GLN A 42 -21.18 5.21 -3.88
C GLN A 42 -20.51 5.72 -5.17
N SER A 43 -19.24 5.43 -5.33
CA SER A 43 -18.49 5.72 -6.54
C SER A 43 -18.95 4.70 -7.58
N ASP A 44 -19.61 5.16 -8.65
CA ASP A 44 -20.10 4.29 -9.76
C ASP A 44 -19.00 3.44 -10.40
N MET A 45 -17.73 3.78 -10.12
CA MET A 45 -16.56 3.07 -10.57
C MET A 45 -16.36 1.71 -9.89
N TRP A 46 -16.84 1.52 -8.65
CA TRP A 46 -16.58 0.31 -7.88
C TRP A 46 -17.82 -0.59 -7.78
N PRO A 47 -17.71 -1.88 -8.13
CA PRO A 47 -18.79 -2.84 -7.94
C PRO A 47 -19.21 -2.97 -6.47
N ARG A 48 -20.53 -3.00 -6.22
CA ARG A 48 -21.10 -3.20 -4.88
C ARG A 48 -20.62 -4.49 -4.19
N ASP A 49 -20.35 -5.53 -4.98
CA ASP A 49 -19.90 -6.83 -4.45
C ASP A 49 -18.53 -6.81 -3.75
N VAL A 50 -17.80 -5.70 -3.87
CA VAL A 50 -16.54 -5.44 -3.14
C VAL A 50 -16.57 -4.12 -2.36
N ALA A 51 -17.31 -3.11 -2.81
CA ALA A 51 -17.35 -1.80 -2.18
C ALA A 51 -18.18 -1.73 -0.90
N ASP A 52 -19.09 -2.69 -0.67
CA ASP A 52 -19.91 -2.74 0.55
C ASP A 52 -19.11 -3.22 1.78
N PHE A 53 -17.88 -3.73 1.57
CA PHE A 53 -17.00 -4.20 2.62
C PHE A 53 -16.14 -3.06 3.16
N PRO A 54 -16.20 -2.75 4.48
CA PRO A 54 -15.43 -1.66 5.06
C PRO A 54 -13.91 -1.88 4.91
N GLU A 55 -13.44 -3.13 4.86
CA GLU A 55 -12.04 -3.50 4.66
C GLU A 55 -11.51 -3.03 3.30
N ALA A 56 -12.35 -3.05 2.26
CA ALA A 56 -11.99 -2.63 0.90
C ALA A 56 -11.70 -1.12 0.79
N ASN A 57 -12.31 -0.31 1.67
CA ASN A 57 -12.25 1.16 1.59
C ASN A 57 -10.81 1.69 1.60
N LEU A 58 -9.91 1.06 2.38
CA LEU A 58 -8.52 1.48 2.45
C LEU A 58 -7.82 1.36 1.08
N LEU A 59 -8.03 0.23 0.40
CA LEU A 59 -7.45 -0.02 -0.92
C LEU A 59 -8.09 0.87 -1.97
N ILE A 60 -9.43 0.92 -2.00
CA ILE A 60 -10.22 1.74 -2.91
C ILE A 60 -9.76 3.20 -2.84
N HIS A 61 -9.78 3.79 -1.65
CA HIS A 61 -9.42 5.18 -1.45
C HIS A 61 -7.99 5.48 -1.89
N LYS A 62 -7.05 4.58 -1.58
CA LYS A 62 -5.64 4.74 -1.96
C LYS A 62 -5.45 4.68 -3.47
N VAL A 63 -6.18 3.81 -4.17
CA VAL A 63 -6.14 3.69 -5.62
C VAL A 63 -6.77 4.92 -6.28
N GLU A 64 -7.94 5.35 -5.83
CA GLU A 64 -8.59 6.58 -6.33
C GLU A 64 -7.64 7.78 -6.27
N LYS A 65 -6.99 7.98 -5.12
CA LYS A 65 -6.01 9.07 -4.94
C LYS A 65 -4.81 8.98 -5.87
N ARG A 66 -4.43 7.77 -6.31
CA ARG A 66 -3.37 7.59 -7.31
C ARG A 66 -3.86 7.82 -8.72
N LEU A 67 -5.08 7.39 -9.03
CA LEU A 67 -5.70 7.60 -10.34
C LEU A 67 -6.03 9.08 -10.61
N GLU A 68 -6.33 9.89 -9.59
CA GLU A 68 -6.46 11.35 -9.71
C GLU A 68 -5.21 12.00 -10.33
N ARG A 69 -4.03 11.42 -10.13
CA ARG A 69 -2.75 11.92 -10.67
C ARG A 69 -2.44 11.39 -12.07
N VAL A 70 -3.14 10.35 -12.51
CA VAL A 70 -3.03 9.80 -13.87
C VAL A 70 -3.93 10.63 -14.78
N HIS A 71 -3.38 11.72 -15.29
CA HIS A 71 -4.11 12.59 -16.22
C HIS A 71 -4.32 11.90 -17.57
N ASN A 72 -5.54 11.98 -18.10
CA ASN A 72 -5.91 11.67 -19.49
C ASN A 72 -5.68 10.22 -19.98
N ASN A 73 -5.57 9.23 -19.09
CA ASN A 73 -5.51 7.80 -19.46
C ASN A 73 -6.68 7.02 -18.86
N ASP A 74 -7.87 7.17 -19.45
CA ASP A 74 -9.09 6.50 -18.97
C ASP A 74 -9.03 4.97 -19.20
N GLN A 75 -8.30 4.53 -20.23
CA GLN A 75 -8.03 3.10 -20.44
C GLN A 75 -7.26 2.50 -19.26
N LEU A 76 -6.20 3.16 -18.81
CA LEU A 76 -5.44 2.71 -17.64
C LEU A 76 -6.29 2.73 -16.37
N LYS A 77 -7.11 3.77 -16.18
CA LYS A 77 -8.05 3.81 -15.04
C LYS A 77 -8.96 2.59 -15.02
N SER A 78 -9.57 2.24 -16.16
CA SER A 78 -10.42 1.05 -16.28
C SER A 78 -9.66 -0.23 -15.94
N GLN A 79 -8.46 -0.40 -16.48
CA GLN A 79 -7.62 -1.57 -16.21
C GLN A 79 -7.22 -1.69 -14.73
N VAL A 80 -6.90 -0.57 -14.09
CA VAL A 80 -6.57 -0.53 -12.66
C VAL A 80 -7.78 -0.91 -11.81
N VAL A 81 -8.97 -0.38 -12.15
CA VAL A 81 -10.21 -0.73 -11.45
C VAL A 81 -10.49 -2.22 -11.57
N ASP A 82 -10.45 -2.78 -12.78
CA ASP A 82 -10.66 -4.22 -13.00
C ASP A 82 -9.64 -5.08 -12.24
N TYR A 83 -8.37 -4.67 -12.25
CA TYR A 83 -7.33 -5.35 -11.52
C TYR A 83 -7.60 -5.35 -10.00
N VAL A 84 -7.94 -4.19 -9.43
CA VAL A 84 -8.19 -4.04 -8.00
C VAL A 84 -9.45 -4.78 -7.56
N VAL A 85 -10.51 -4.74 -8.37
CA VAL A 85 -11.74 -5.52 -8.12
C VAL A 85 -11.41 -7.02 -8.06
N ASN A 86 -10.59 -7.52 -8.98
CA ASN A 86 -10.17 -8.92 -8.96
C ASN A 86 -9.34 -9.28 -7.72
N GLN A 87 -8.46 -8.38 -7.26
CA GLN A 87 -7.72 -8.58 -6.01
C GLN A 87 -8.69 -8.62 -4.80
N LEU A 88 -9.64 -7.70 -4.73
CA LEU A 88 -10.64 -7.66 -3.65
C LEU A 88 -11.52 -8.92 -3.64
N ARG A 89 -11.92 -9.42 -4.81
CA ARG A 89 -12.68 -10.68 -4.92
C ARG A 89 -11.88 -11.89 -4.45
N GLN A 90 -10.56 -11.93 -4.65
CA GLN A 90 -9.70 -12.99 -4.11
C GLN A 90 -9.59 -12.93 -2.58
N CYS A 91 -9.76 -11.75 -1.99
CA CYS A 91 -9.79 -11.57 -0.55
C CYS A 91 -11.17 -11.81 0.08
N LYS A 92 -12.21 -12.04 -0.73
CA LYS A 92 -13.57 -12.29 -0.26
C LYS A 92 -13.84 -13.79 -0.11
N THR A 93 -14.32 -14.20 1.06
CA THR A 93 -14.82 -15.56 1.31
C THR A 93 -16.26 -15.49 1.77
N GLY A 94 -17.20 -15.80 0.87
CA GLY A 94 -18.63 -15.64 1.14
C GLY A 94 -19.00 -14.16 1.35
N ASN A 95 -19.50 -13.85 2.55
CA ASN A 95 -19.91 -12.50 2.98
C ASN A 95 -18.90 -11.83 3.91
N GLU A 96 -17.65 -12.29 3.93
CA GLU A 96 -16.56 -11.70 4.70
C GLU A 96 -15.38 -11.36 3.78
N MET A 97 -14.63 -10.32 4.13
CA MET A 97 -13.43 -9.90 3.42
C MET A 97 -12.22 -9.92 4.36
N ASP A 98 -11.16 -10.61 3.95
CA ASP A 98 -9.93 -10.72 4.74
C ASP A 98 -9.14 -9.40 4.69
N GLU A 99 -9.11 -8.68 5.81
CA GLU A 99 -8.41 -7.40 5.96
C GLU A 99 -6.89 -7.51 5.66
N HIS A 100 -6.23 -8.61 6.08
CA HIS A 100 -4.82 -8.82 5.82
C HIS A 100 -4.54 -9.05 4.33
N CYS A 101 -5.42 -9.77 3.65
CA CYS A 101 -5.38 -9.95 2.21
C CYS A 101 -5.54 -8.60 1.48
N VAL A 102 -6.50 -7.77 1.90
CA VAL A 102 -6.70 -6.43 1.32
C VAL A 102 -5.47 -5.55 1.52
N LYS A 103 -4.90 -5.53 2.73
CA LYS A 103 -3.66 -4.78 3.04
C LYS A 103 -2.49 -5.22 2.17
N ARG A 104 -2.34 -6.53 1.90
CA ARG A 104 -1.32 -7.05 0.96
C ARG A 104 -1.57 -6.57 -0.47
N SER A 105 -2.83 -6.57 -0.90
CA SER A 105 -3.26 -6.17 -2.24
C SER A 105 -2.95 -4.70 -2.56
N ILE A 106 -2.77 -3.84 -1.54
CA ILE A 106 -2.27 -2.47 -1.72
C ILE A 106 -0.93 -2.45 -2.44
N GLY A 107 0.02 -3.31 -2.05
CA GLY A 107 1.34 -3.36 -2.69
C GLY A 107 1.23 -3.74 -4.16
N TYR A 108 0.37 -4.72 -4.46
CA TYR A 108 0.14 -5.20 -5.83
C TYR A 108 -0.53 -4.13 -6.71
N ALA A 109 -1.57 -3.46 -6.20
CA ALA A 109 -2.25 -2.38 -6.92
C ALA A 109 -1.32 -1.20 -7.22
N MET A 110 -0.53 -0.75 -6.23
CA MET A 110 0.43 0.34 -6.44
C MET A 110 1.52 -0.06 -7.45
N SER A 111 2.02 -1.30 -7.39
CA SER A 111 2.99 -1.82 -8.36
C SER A 111 2.40 -1.86 -9.78
N PHE A 112 1.15 -2.32 -9.91
CA PHE A 112 0.45 -2.37 -11.20
C PHE A 112 0.30 -0.97 -11.80
N ILE A 113 -0.18 0.00 -11.02
CA ILE A 113 -0.33 1.40 -11.46
C ILE A 113 1.02 1.97 -11.89
N ASN A 114 2.06 1.79 -11.08
CA ASN A 114 3.38 2.34 -11.38
C ASN A 114 3.97 1.76 -12.67
N ARG A 115 3.78 0.47 -12.97
CA ARG A 115 4.30 -0.13 -14.21
C ARG A 115 3.69 0.52 -15.45
N HIS A 116 2.38 0.70 -15.46
CA HIS A 116 1.65 1.22 -16.62
C HIS A 116 1.62 2.75 -16.69
N GLN A 117 2.10 3.47 -15.67
CA GLN A 117 2.26 4.92 -15.71
C GLN A 117 3.46 5.37 -16.56
N TYR A 118 4.44 4.49 -16.78
CA TYR A 118 5.67 4.79 -17.54
C TYR A 118 5.74 4.07 -18.88
N GLU A 119 4.66 3.39 -19.28
CA GLU A 119 4.47 2.81 -20.62
C GLU A 119 3.76 3.82 -21.54
#